data_AF-A0A1I4ISX3-F1
#
_entry.id   AF-A0A1I4ISX3-F1
#
_cell.length_a   1.000
_cell.length_b   1.000
_cell.length_c   1.000
_cell.angle_alpha   90.00
_cell.angle_beta   90.00
_cell.angle_gamma   90.00
#
_symmetry.space_group_name_H-M   'P 1'
#
loop_
_entity.id
_entity.type
_entity.pdbx_description
1 polymer ?
#
loop_
_entity_poly.entity_id
_entity_poly.type
_entity_poly.pdbx_seq_one_letter_code
_entity_poly.pdbx_strand_id
1 'polypeptide(L)'
;MNKKILGFFFILIILFIIININIISASEIDYGTDTISEEILKDDSGINEIKSVENDIGSLETDDKDLKISEDDTSIYNTQTNEIGDSNSTDEESNTSTNKTTLEKTSLDSADYVIKSKYLNVYLKDSSKKAIADQKVKLTIDGKTISETTDDNGIAKFLIRNVAKTYIVDLKFDGDSEYESSTKTLNLRVIAKPIYTKLTIAETGIIKGNYLKVYLKTTAAKAIAKQRVKITINGKTYLKTTNKNGIAKLKLNLNAKIYNLTIQYAGKANYIPANKKTQINILNRKLIGKTSYGRVDLISVIGNRSSKVRIAYVVGLHSMEHQIHDSFYKLMKDKVNMKYKYYIYKITLTKKTGSYSTLRMRGQKLAKNYIVPHAKKQKYDLVVDIHSTSGIRYKKTYFIHVPKNKHAASMKLAKKTIKTIKSIEKNSKMLYWSPPTQTSPPYIHLPLIKAGTPTFVFETWTYEKKSQTNKRAKILIQSVDQVFS
;
A
#
# COMPACT_ATOMS: atom_id res chain seq x y z
N MET A 1 -12.95 -34.87 -44.29
CA MET A 1 -12.27 -33.65 -44.80
C MET A 1 -11.58 -32.93 -43.63
N ASN A 2 -10.25 -33.02 -43.62
CA ASN A 2 -9.17 -32.22 -42.96
C ASN A 2 -9.50 -31.50 -41.63
N LYS A 3 -8.99 -31.85 -40.43
CA LYS A 3 -7.61 -31.98 -39.89
C LYS A 3 -6.69 -30.75 -40.05
N LYS A 4 -6.33 -30.18 -38.87
CA LYS A 4 -5.11 -29.43 -38.49
C LYS A 4 -4.97 -27.98 -39.00
N ILE A 5 -4.80 -27.04 -38.07
CA ILE A 5 -3.52 -26.32 -37.84
C ILE A 5 -3.52 -25.75 -36.41
N LEU A 6 -2.34 -25.87 -35.81
CA LEU A 6 -1.91 -25.62 -34.44
C LEU A 6 -1.08 -24.32 -34.43
N GLY A 7 -1.19 -23.50 -33.37
CA GLY A 7 -0.02 -22.81 -32.82
C GLY A 7 0.05 -21.26 -32.87
N PHE A 8 0.51 -20.73 -31.72
CA PHE A 8 1.31 -19.51 -31.50
C PHE A 8 0.67 -18.14 -31.12
N PHE A 9 0.75 -17.87 -29.79
CA PHE A 9 1.41 -16.72 -29.10
C PHE A 9 1.10 -15.23 -29.43
N PHE A 10 0.68 -14.53 -28.36
CA PHE A 10 1.16 -13.24 -27.78
C PHE A 10 1.27 -11.91 -28.59
N ILE A 11 0.72 -10.86 -27.95
CA ILE A 11 1.09 -9.41 -27.95
C ILE A 11 0.66 -8.50 -29.13
N LEU A 12 -0.23 -7.54 -28.85
CA LEU A 12 -0.09 -6.06 -29.07
C LEU A 12 -1.38 -5.38 -28.53
N ILE A 13 -1.42 -4.56 -27.47
CA ILE A 13 -0.86 -3.21 -27.22
C ILE A 13 -1.42 -2.12 -28.15
N ILE A 14 -2.26 -1.27 -27.53
CA ILE A 14 -2.49 0.18 -27.75
C ILE A 14 -3.22 0.61 -29.03
N LEU A 15 -4.49 1.00 -28.84
CA LEU A 15 -5.05 2.21 -29.46
C LEU A 15 -6.20 2.73 -28.59
N PHE A 16 -5.99 3.82 -27.85
CA PHE A 16 -7.10 4.67 -27.42
C PHE A 16 -6.76 6.12 -27.70
N ILE A 17 -7.57 6.64 -28.61
CA ILE A 17 -7.52 7.93 -29.29
C ILE A 17 -7.74 9.08 -28.30
N ILE A 18 -6.90 10.10 -28.44
CA ILE A 18 -7.08 11.42 -27.83
C ILE A 18 -8.20 12.13 -28.60
N ILE A 19 -9.29 12.48 -27.91
CA ILE A 19 -10.19 13.53 -28.38
C ILE A 19 -10.05 14.72 -27.43
N ASN A 20 -9.39 15.77 -27.94
CA ASN A 20 -9.45 17.11 -27.42
C ASN A 20 -10.79 17.73 -27.83
N ILE A 21 -11.55 18.25 -26.88
CA ILE A 21 -12.51 19.33 -27.13
C ILE A 21 -12.28 20.37 -26.03
N ASN A 22 -11.75 21.52 -26.45
CA ASN A 22 -11.81 22.78 -25.72
C ASN A 22 -13.28 23.18 -25.55
N ILE A 23 -13.63 23.79 -24.41
CA ILE A 23 -14.51 24.98 -24.37
C ILE A 23 -14.58 25.56 -22.94
N ILE A 24 -14.13 26.81 -22.89
CA ILE A 24 -14.57 27.99 -22.14
C ILE A 24 -14.27 28.12 -20.62
N SER A 25 -13.53 29.19 -20.37
CA SER A 25 -13.19 29.86 -19.12
C SER A 25 -14.43 30.40 -18.38
N ALA A 26 -14.36 30.40 -17.05
CA ALA A 26 -15.11 31.35 -16.23
C ALA A 26 -14.24 31.78 -15.04
N SER A 27 -13.72 33.00 -15.18
CA SER A 27 -13.44 34.05 -14.19
C SER A 27 -12.89 33.66 -12.81
N GLU A 28 -11.71 34.20 -12.55
CA GLU A 28 -11.18 34.52 -11.23
C GLU A 28 -12.19 35.32 -10.40
N ILE A 29 -12.34 34.91 -9.14
CA ILE A 29 -12.69 35.83 -8.05
C ILE A 29 -11.75 35.49 -6.91
N ASP A 30 -10.75 36.35 -6.75
CA ASP A 30 -9.96 36.55 -5.54
C ASP A 30 -10.81 37.33 -4.53
N TYR A 31 -10.88 36.82 -3.30
CA TYR A 31 -11.18 37.61 -2.12
C TYR A 31 -10.51 36.97 -0.91
N GLY A 32 -9.61 37.75 -0.30
CA GLY A 32 -9.60 37.91 1.14
C GLY A 32 -8.66 36.98 1.89
N THR A 33 -7.45 37.48 2.11
CA THR A 33 -6.67 37.22 3.32
C THR A 33 -7.54 37.43 4.56
N ASP A 34 -7.72 36.38 5.36
CA ASP A 34 -8.16 36.53 6.74
C ASP A 34 -7.22 35.73 7.65
N THR A 35 -6.46 36.51 8.40
CA THR A 35 -5.52 36.15 9.45
C THR A 35 -6.31 35.62 10.64
N ILE A 36 -6.30 34.31 10.88
CA ILE A 36 -6.76 33.73 12.16
C ILE A 36 -5.79 32.63 12.60
N SER A 37 -4.92 33.02 13.53
CA SER A 37 -4.28 32.26 14.63
C SER A 37 -3.96 30.77 14.38
N GLU A 38 -2.66 30.50 14.18
CA GLU A 38 -2.06 29.18 14.36
C GLU A 38 -2.19 28.73 15.82
N GLU A 39 -3.19 27.88 16.09
CA GLU A 39 -3.18 27.07 17.31
C GLU A 39 -2.31 25.82 17.05
N ILE A 40 -1.14 25.86 17.68
CA ILE A 40 -0.08 24.87 17.68
C ILE A 40 -0.63 23.49 18.08
N LEU A 41 -0.66 22.54 17.15
CA LEU A 41 -0.70 21.11 17.46
C LEU A 41 0.73 20.56 17.38
N LYS A 42 1.41 20.59 18.53
CA LYS A 42 2.56 19.72 18.81
C LYS A 42 2.04 18.29 18.83
N ASP A 43 2.36 17.52 17.79
CA ASP A 43 2.32 16.07 17.85
C ASP A 43 3.74 15.59 18.16
N ASP A 44 3.80 14.88 19.28
CA ASP A 44 4.95 14.48 20.07
C ASP A 44 5.82 13.45 19.34
N SER A 45 7.05 13.85 19.02
CA SER A 45 8.14 12.97 18.64
C SER A 45 8.90 12.54 19.90
N GLY A 46 8.45 11.46 20.53
CA GLY A 46 9.20 10.77 21.57
C GLY A 46 10.30 9.91 20.95
N ILE A 47 11.50 10.47 20.82
CA ILE A 47 12.77 9.77 20.66
C ILE A 47 13.15 9.24 22.04
N ASN A 48 13.37 7.93 22.17
CA ASN A 48 14.19 7.38 23.25
C ASN A 48 15.56 7.05 22.66
N GLU A 49 16.57 7.75 23.17
CA GLU A 49 17.97 7.35 23.12
C GLU A 49 18.14 5.95 23.72
N ILE A 50 18.88 5.08 23.04
CA ILE A 50 19.64 4.03 23.69
C ILE A 50 21.09 4.27 23.29
N LYS A 51 21.90 4.59 24.30
CA LYS A 51 23.35 4.73 24.21
C LYS A 51 23.99 3.38 23.92
N SER A 52 25.02 3.47 23.10
CA SER A 52 26.07 2.50 22.79
C SER A 52 26.64 1.78 24.02
N VAL A 53 26.85 0.47 23.89
CA VAL A 53 27.95 -0.25 24.53
C VAL A 53 28.62 -1.09 23.45
N GLU A 54 29.93 -0.87 23.30
CA GLU A 54 30.87 -1.49 22.37
C GLU A 54 31.71 -2.57 23.10
N ASN A 55 32.35 -3.43 22.31
CA ASN A 55 33.44 -4.39 22.60
C ASN A 55 32.98 -5.75 23.18
N ASP A 56 33.43 -6.93 22.74
CA ASP A 56 34.72 -7.40 22.19
C ASP A 56 34.49 -8.65 21.28
N ILE A 57 35.09 -8.75 20.08
CA ILE A 57 36.39 -9.40 19.71
C ILE A 57 36.50 -10.89 20.09
N GLY A 58 36.70 -11.71 19.05
CA GLY A 58 37.04 -13.13 19.15
C GLY A 58 37.19 -13.76 17.76
N SER A 59 38.30 -13.45 17.09
CA SER A 59 38.87 -14.20 15.95
C SER A 59 39.30 -15.60 16.38
N LEU A 60 39.32 -16.56 15.45
CA LEU A 60 40.41 -17.53 15.26
C LEU A 60 40.13 -18.43 14.03
N GLU A 61 41.07 -18.38 13.07
CA GLU A 61 41.47 -19.51 12.20
C GLU A 61 41.94 -20.68 13.10
N THR A 62 42.00 -21.96 12.75
CA THR A 62 42.46 -22.75 11.59
C THR A 62 41.67 -24.09 11.67
N ASP A 63 41.71 -25.08 10.78
CA ASP A 63 42.83 -25.84 10.23
C ASP A 63 42.35 -26.79 9.14
N ASP A 64 43.33 -27.09 8.29
CA ASP A 64 43.42 -28.04 7.21
C ASP A 64 43.28 -29.52 7.66
N LYS A 65 42.87 -30.38 6.72
CA LYS A 65 43.38 -31.76 6.47
C LYS A 65 42.35 -32.81 6.03
N ASP A 66 42.62 -33.27 4.81
CA ASP A 66 42.91 -34.66 4.41
C ASP A 66 41.80 -35.62 3.91
N LEU A 67 41.99 -35.98 2.61
CA LEU A 67 42.11 -37.34 2.01
C LEU A 67 40.88 -38.27 2.09
N LYS A 68 40.46 -39.03 1.06
CA LYS A 68 41.19 -39.82 0.04
C LYS A 68 40.15 -40.33 -1.01
N ILE A 69 40.41 -40.20 -2.32
CA ILE A 69 40.83 -41.23 -3.32
C ILE A 69 39.82 -42.35 -3.64
N SER A 70 39.46 -42.44 -4.93
CA SER A 70 39.70 -43.58 -5.84
C SER A 70 39.52 -43.04 -7.29
N GLU A 71 40.55 -42.99 -8.14
CA GLU A 71 41.07 -44.11 -8.98
C GLU A 71 39.92 -44.71 -9.80
N ASP A 72 39.95 -44.77 -11.12
CA ASP A 72 40.96 -45.29 -12.06
C ASP A 72 40.43 -44.91 -13.48
N ASP A 73 41.13 -44.92 -14.62
CA ASP A 73 42.35 -45.59 -15.00
C ASP A 73 42.86 -45.00 -16.34
N THR A 74 44.19 -44.95 -16.43
CA THR A 74 45.13 -45.08 -17.58
C THR A 74 44.86 -44.37 -18.94
N SER A 75 45.71 -43.48 -19.51
CA SER A 75 47.18 -43.45 -19.72
C SER A 75 47.64 -44.36 -20.90
N ILE A 76 48.67 -44.11 -21.72
CA ILE A 76 49.81 -43.17 -21.71
C ILE A 76 50.68 -43.42 -22.99
N TYR A 77 51.48 -42.41 -23.38
CA TYR A 77 52.78 -42.38 -24.14
C TYR A 77 52.87 -43.01 -25.57
N ASN A 78 53.75 -42.59 -26.48
CA ASN A 78 55.05 -41.89 -26.35
C ASN A 78 55.51 -41.18 -27.64
N THR A 79 56.60 -40.42 -27.47
CA THR A 79 57.38 -39.51 -28.32
C THR A 79 58.02 -40.02 -29.63
N GLN A 80 58.26 -39.02 -30.49
CA GLN A 80 59.24 -38.82 -31.61
C GLN A 80 60.39 -39.83 -31.81
N THR A 81 60.76 -40.06 -33.09
CA THR A 81 62.07 -39.69 -33.69
C THR A 81 62.08 -39.79 -35.24
N ASN A 82 63.02 -39.04 -35.83
CA ASN A 82 63.29 -38.73 -37.25
C ASN A 82 63.69 -39.91 -38.16
N GLU A 83 63.60 -39.70 -39.49
CA GLU A 83 64.73 -39.93 -40.42
C GLU A 83 64.57 -39.23 -41.79
N ILE A 84 65.72 -38.99 -42.43
CA ILE A 84 66.02 -38.09 -43.55
C ILE A 84 66.08 -38.86 -44.88
N GLY A 85 65.77 -38.19 -46.00
CA GLY A 85 66.10 -38.66 -47.36
C GLY A 85 66.09 -37.53 -48.40
N ASP A 86 67.29 -37.14 -48.84
CA ASP A 86 67.68 -36.18 -49.90
C ASP A 86 67.37 -36.77 -51.31
N SER A 87 67.02 -36.06 -52.40
CA SER A 87 67.88 -35.14 -53.16
C SER A 87 67.26 -34.70 -54.51
N ASN A 88 67.79 -33.56 -55.01
CA ASN A 88 67.87 -33.03 -56.40
C ASN A 88 66.87 -31.98 -56.94
N SER A 89 67.38 -30.72 -56.96
CA SER A 89 67.59 -29.80 -58.12
C SER A 89 66.43 -29.63 -59.14
N THR A 90 65.95 -28.43 -59.52
CA THR A 90 66.64 -27.22 -60.00
C THR A 90 65.59 -26.09 -60.16
N ASP A 91 66.06 -24.86 -60.30
CA ASP A 91 65.37 -23.56 -60.34
C ASP A 91 64.09 -23.44 -61.19
N GLU A 92 63.11 -22.67 -60.71
CA GLU A 92 62.46 -21.62 -61.51
C GLU A 92 61.73 -20.59 -60.64
N GLU A 93 61.81 -19.34 -61.09
CA GLU A 93 61.46 -18.10 -60.41
C GLU A 93 59.99 -17.93 -60.03
N SER A 94 59.82 -17.18 -58.94
CA SER A 94 58.74 -16.23 -58.63
C SER A 94 57.35 -16.47 -59.21
N ASN A 95 56.40 -16.72 -58.31
CA ASN A 95 55.11 -16.07 -58.42
C ASN A 95 54.61 -15.70 -57.01
N THR A 96 54.97 -14.49 -56.58
CA THR A 96 54.28 -13.79 -55.50
C THR A 96 52.85 -13.50 -55.95
N SER A 97 51.95 -14.47 -55.77
CA SER A 97 50.53 -14.20 -55.75
C SER A 97 50.19 -13.64 -54.37
N THR A 98 50.24 -12.32 -54.25
CA THR A 98 49.54 -11.61 -53.19
C THR A 98 48.05 -11.89 -53.36
N ASN A 99 47.54 -12.92 -52.70
CA ASN A 99 46.11 -13.08 -52.44
C ASN A 99 45.68 -11.85 -51.66
N LYS A 100 45.12 -10.87 -52.36
CA LYS A 100 44.51 -9.69 -51.77
C LYS A 100 43.21 -10.17 -51.12
N THR A 101 43.30 -10.57 -49.85
CA THR A 101 42.14 -10.98 -49.03
C THR A 101 41.16 -9.81 -49.01
N THR A 102 40.02 -9.96 -49.69
CA THR A 102 38.93 -8.98 -49.62
C THR A 102 38.28 -9.10 -48.25
N LEU A 103 38.37 -8.03 -47.46
CA LEU A 103 37.76 -7.94 -46.13
C LEU A 103 36.24 -8.12 -46.21
N GLU A 104 35.64 -8.75 -45.21
CA GLU A 104 34.19 -8.95 -45.14
C GLU A 104 33.46 -7.67 -44.69
N LYS A 105 32.35 -7.34 -45.36
CA LYS A 105 31.54 -6.15 -45.02
C LYS A 105 30.84 -6.34 -43.68
N THR A 106 30.82 -5.27 -42.87
CA THR A 106 30.16 -5.27 -41.56
C THR A 106 28.99 -4.29 -41.47
N SER A 107 28.13 -4.49 -40.48
CA SER A 107 27.02 -3.61 -40.16
C SER A 107 26.80 -3.49 -38.66
N LEU A 108 26.41 -2.29 -38.22
CA LEU A 108 26.07 -1.97 -36.85
C LEU A 108 24.56 -1.77 -36.71
N ASP A 109 23.99 -2.20 -35.58
CA ASP A 109 22.60 -1.92 -35.25
C ASP A 109 22.37 -1.77 -33.74
N SER A 110 21.30 -1.08 -33.37
CA SER A 110 20.88 -0.90 -31.99
C SER A 110 19.42 -0.44 -31.89
N ALA A 111 18.82 -0.59 -30.71
CA ALA A 111 17.53 0.01 -30.43
C ALA A 111 17.62 1.55 -30.47
N ASP A 112 16.52 2.21 -30.86
CA ASP A 112 16.40 3.66 -30.87
C ASP A 112 16.03 4.25 -29.49
N TYR A 113 16.03 3.43 -28.43
CA TYR A 113 15.78 3.88 -27.06
C TYR A 113 16.55 3.06 -26.02
N VAL A 114 16.75 3.68 -24.86
CA VAL A 114 17.34 3.02 -23.68
C VAL A 114 16.84 3.69 -22.41
N ILE A 115 16.59 2.93 -21.35
CA ILE A 115 16.27 3.52 -20.04
C ILE A 115 17.58 4.00 -19.41
N LYS A 116 17.60 5.22 -18.88
CA LYS A 116 18.75 5.77 -18.16
C LYS A 116 19.26 4.78 -17.11
N SER A 117 20.59 4.61 -17.09
CA SER A 117 21.34 3.65 -16.28
C SER A 117 21.06 2.18 -16.62
N LYS A 118 20.67 1.90 -17.87
CA LYS A 118 20.64 0.57 -18.48
C LYS A 118 21.57 0.53 -19.69
N TYR A 119 21.82 -0.70 -20.14
CA TYR A 119 22.68 -0.97 -21.28
C TYR A 119 21.92 -0.76 -22.59
N LEU A 120 22.55 -0.04 -23.52
CA LEU A 120 22.24 -0.05 -24.93
C LEU A 120 23.05 -1.19 -25.56
N ASN A 121 22.36 -2.15 -26.17
CA ASN A 121 23.01 -3.23 -26.89
C ASN A 121 23.27 -2.77 -28.33
N VAL A 122 24.53 -2.84 -28.76
CA VAL A 122 24.93 -2.59 -30.14
C VAL A 122 25.41 -3.90 -30.74
N TYR A 123 24.86 -4.24 -31.90
CA TYR A 123 25.10 -5.49 -32.60
C TYR A 123 26.07 -5.24 -33.76
N LEU A 124 27.15 -6.00 -33.83
CA LEU A 124 28.07 -6.04 -34.96
C LEU A 124 27.89 -7.36 -35.71
N LYS A 125 27.61 -7.27 -37.02
CA LYS A 125 27.36 -8.44 -37.87
C LYS A 125 28.01 -8.30 -39.24
N ASP A 126 28.39 -9.42 -39.83
CA ASP A 126 28.85 -9.48 -41.23
C ASP A 126 27.68 -9.30 -42.23
N SER A 127 27.99 -9.35 -43.53
CA SER A 127 27.00 -9.29 -44.61
C SER A 127 25.98 -10.44 -44.58
N SER A 128 26.39 -11.60 -44.06
CA SER A 128 25.57 -12.82 -43.91
C SER A 128 24.73 -12.82 -42.63
N LYS A 129 24.77 -11.74 -41.83
CA LYS A 129 24.12 -11.56 -40.52
C LYS A 129 24.67 -12.46 -39.41
N LYS A 130 25.86 -13.04 -39.58
CA LYS A 130 26.61 -13.72 -38.53
C LYS A 130 27.12 -12.70 -37.53
N ALA A 131 27.12 -13.07 -36.25
CA ALA A 131 27.68 -12.25 -35.18
C ALA A 131 29.21 -12.22 -35.26
N ILE A 132 29.79 -11.04 -34.99
CA ILE A 132 31.25 -10.86 -34.92
C ILE A 132 31.64 -10.57 -33.47
N ALA A 133 32.31 -11.53 -32.83
CA ALA A 133 32.72 -11.48 -31.43
C ALA A 133 34.10 -10.83 -31.24
N ASP A 134 34.43 -10.43 -30.01
CA ASP A 134 35.73 -9.90 -29.58
C ASP A 134 36.20 -8.63 -30.30
N GLN A 135 35.27 -7.88 -30.89
CA GLN A 135 35.55 -6.65 -31.61
C GLN A 135 35.24 -5.40 -30.80
N LYS A 136 36.10 -4.39 -30.89
CA LYS A 136 35.91 -3.10 -30.21
C LYS A 136 34.96 -2.20 -31.00
N VAL A 137 33.77 -2.00 -30.47
CA VAL A 137 32.78 -1.06 -31.01
C VAL A 137 32.81 0.24 -30.21
N LYS A 138 32.63 1.37 -30.90
CA LYS A 138 32.61 2.72 -30.33
C LYS A 138 31.21 3.32 -30.43
N LEU A 139 30.77 3.95 -29.35
CA LEU A 139 29.56 4.77 -29.28
C LEU A 139 29.96 6.20 -28.94
N THR A 140 29.60 7.15 -29.80
CA THR A 140 29.73 8.58 -29.54
C THR A 140 28.36 9.17 -29.21
N ILE A 141 28.24 9.77 -28.02
CA ILE A 141 27.02 10.41 -27.53
C ILE A 141 27.39 11.70 -26.81
N ASP A 142 26.76 12.82 -27.19
CA ASP A 142 27.02 14.14 -26.57
C ASP A 142 28.51 14.56 -26.69
N GLY A 143 29.14 14.25 -27.83
CA GLY A 143 30.56 14.51 -28.09
C GLY A 143 31.55 13.61 -27.34
N LYS A 144 31.08 12.64 -26.54
CA LYS A 144 31.93 11.69 -25.81
C LYS A 144 31.88 10.31 -26.46
N THR A 145 33.04 9.75 -26.76
CA THR A 145 33.19 8.39 -27.29
C THR A 145 33.53 7.42 -26.17
N ILE A 146 32.75 6.35 -26.07
CA ILE A 146 33.02 5.20 -25.21
C ILE A 146 33.18 3.95 -26.07
N SER A 147 33.98 2.99 -25.64
CA SER A 147 34.25 1.74 -26.38
C SER A 147 33.91 0.54 -25.52
N GLU A 148 33.30 -0.46 -26.13
CA GLU A 148 32.98 -1.76 -25.52
C GLU A 148 33.30 -2.87 -26.51
N THR A 149 33.61 -4.07 -26.01
CA THR A 149 33.91 -5.24 -26.84
C THR A 149 32.66 -6.08 -27.07
N THR A 150 32.48 -6.64 -28.26
CA THR A 150 31.37 -7.55 -28.57
C THR A 150 31.55 -8.90 -27.89
N ASP A 151 30.47 -9.45 -27.33
CA ASP A 151 30.43 -10.84 -26.83
C ASP A 151 30.29 -11.85 -27.97
N ASP A 152 30.25 -13.16 -27.65
CA ASP A 152 30.06 -14.26 -28.62
C ASP A 152 28.83 -14.11 -29.54
N ASN A 153 27.85 -13.30 -29.13
CA ASN A 153 26.65 -13.00 -29.92
C ASN A 153 26.78 -11.72 -30.74
N GLY A 154 27.98 -11.14 -30.81
CA GLY A 154 28.28 -9.90 -31.52
C GLY A 154 27.72 -8.66 -30.83
N ILE A 155 27.51 -8.70 -29.50
CA ILE A 155 26.84 -7.62 -28.76
C ILE A 155 27.82 -6.85 -27.89
N ALA A 156 28.02 -5.56 -28.19
CA ALA A 156 28.69 -4.61 -27.30
C ALA A 156 27.64 -3.89 -26.42
N LYS A 157 27.83 -3.89 -25.10
CA LYS A 157 26.84 -3.40 -24.11
C LYS A 157 27.27 -2.07 -23.49
N PHE A 158 26.70 -0.96 -23.94
CA PHE A 158 27.05 0.39 -23.47
C PHE A 158 26.15 0.87 -22.34
N LEU A 159 26.70 1.17 -21.16
CA LEU A 159 25.91 1.69 -20.03
C LEU A 159 25.58 3.18 -20.19
N ILE A 160 24.33 3.50 -20.53
CA ILE A 160 23.91 4.87 -20.82
C ILE A 160 23.50 5.62 -19.55
N ARG A 161 24.30 6.60 -19.12
CA ARG A 161 24.04 7.43 -17.93
C ARG A 161 23.54 8.84 -18.25
N ASN A 162 23.45 9.17 -19.54
CA ASN A 162 23.06 10.46 -20.06
C ASN A 162 21.68 10.92 -19.55
N VAL A 163 21.43 12.23 -19.54
CA VAL A 163 20.14 12.78 -19.11
C VAL A 163 19.03 12.33 -20.07
N ALA A 164 17.79 12.26 -19.58
CA ALA A 164 16.69 11.78 -20.41
C ALA A 164 16.32 12.82 -21.47
N LYS A 165 16.68 12.54 -22.73
CA LYS A 165 16.33 13.27 -23.95
C LYS A 165 16.70 12.41 -25.17
N THR A 166 16.41 12.91 -26.37
CA THR A 166 16.93 12.32 -27.60
C THR A 166 18.35 12.82 -27.86
N TYR A 167 19.24 11.90 -28.23
CA TYR A 167 20.61 12.17 -28.68
C TYR A 167 20.75 11.68 -30.12
N ILE A 168 21.49 12.42 -30.93
CA ILE A 168 22.09 11.85 -32.13
C ILE A 168 23.32 11.08 -31.65
N VAL A 169 23.41 9.80 -32.00
CA VAL A 169 24.54 8.94 -31.60
C VAL A 169 25.18 8.31 -32.82
N ASP A 170 26.50 8.20 -32.78
CA ASP A 170 27.29 7.56 -33.82
C ASP A 170 27.89 6.26 -33.28
N LEU A 171 27.63 5.18 -33.97
CA LEU A 171 28.22 3.87 -33.76
C LEU A 171 29.35 3.69 -34.77
N LYS A 172 30.49 3.17 -34.33
CA LYS A 172 31.64 2.91 -35.20
C LYS A 172 32.33 1.60 -34.84
N PHE A 173 32.65 0.83 -35.86
CA PHE A 173 33.62 -0.25 -35.83
C PHE A 173 34.72 0.12 -36.83
N ASP A 174 35.98 0.14 -36.39
CA ASP A 174 37.09 0.64 -37.22
C ASP A 174 37.57 -0.37 -38.27
N GLY A 175 37.08 -1.61 -38.25
CA GLY A 175 37.59 -2.71 -39.06
C GLY A 175 38.80 -3.38 -38.43
N ASP A 176 39.24 -4.49 -39.02
CA ASP A 176 40.47 -5.20 -38.69
C ASP A 176 41.04 -5.91 -39.94
N SER A 177 41.90 -6.92 -39.75
CA SER A 177 42.49 -7.69 -40.86
C SER A 177 41.52 -8.64 -41.57
N GLU A 178 40.33 -8.88 -41.02
CA GLU A 178 39.30 -9.76 -41.57
C GLU A 178 38.07 -8.98 -42.06
N TYR A 179 37.72 -7.88 -41.38
CA TYR A 179 36.47 -7.17 -41.54
C TYR A 179 36.64 -5.69 -41.93
N GLU A 180 35.83 -5.21 -42.87
CA GLU A 180 35.74 -3.79 -43.21
C GLU A 180 35.14 -2.97 -42.06
N SER A 181 35.56 -1.70 -41.95
CA SER A 181 34.97 -0.73 -41.02
C SER A 181 33.49 -0.46 -41.33
N SER A 182 32.70 -0.15 -40.31
CA SER A 182 31.31 0.31 -40.48
C SER A 182 30.91 1.39 -39.50
N THR A 183 29.95 2.21 -39.90
CA THR A 183 29.39 3.29 -39.08
C THR A 183 27.87 3.31 -39.17
N LYS A 184 27.21 3.80 -38.11
CA LYS A 184 25.77 4.06 -38.11
C LYS A 184 25.42 5.22 -37.20
N THR A 185 24.67 6.18 -37.73
CA THR A 185 24.08 7.27 -36.94
C THR A 185 22.61 6.99 -36.67
N LEU A 186 22.14 7.22 -35.44
CA LEU A 186 20.73 7.07 -35.08
C LEU A 186 20.28 8.05 -34.00
N ASN A 187 18.96 8.27 -33.91
CA ASN A 187 18.34 9.06 -32.85
C ASN A 187 18.04 8.16 -31.64
N LEU A 188 18.89 8.22 -30.61
CA LEU A 188 18.72 7.44 -29.38
C LEU A 188 17.89 8.22 -28.35
N ARG A 189 16.73 7.69 -27.99
CA ARG A 189 15.88 8.24 -26.92
C ARG A 189 16.29 7.66 -25.56
N VAL A 190 16.93 8.48 -24.73
CA VAL A 190 17.22 8.11 -23.33
C VAL A 190 16.00 8.40 -22.46
N ILE A 191 15.41 7.36 -21.90
CA ILE A 191 14.17 7.44 -21.11
C ILE A 191 14.50 7.48 -19.62
N ALA A 192 13.91 8.40 -18.87
CA ALA A 192 14.09 8.44 -17.42
C ALA A 192 13.56 7.16 -16.75
N LYS A 193 14.26 6.67 -15.72
CA LYS A 193 13.83 5.49 -14.95
C LYS A 193 12.43 5.69 -14.37
N PRO A 194 11.46 4.78 -14.63
CA PRO A 194 10.09 4.92 -14.18
C PRO A 194 9.98 4.86 -12.65
N ILE A 195 9.17 5.73 -12.07
CA ILE A 195 8.82 5.75 -10.65
C ILE A 195 7.36 5.38 -10.49
N TYR A 196 7.12 4.18 -9.98
CA TYR A 196 5.77 3.68 -9.74
C TYR A 196 5.09 4.43 -8.60
N THR A 197 3.84 4.84 -8.84
CA THR A 197 3.05 5.60 -7.88
C THR A 197 1.85 4.81 -7.37
N LYS A 198 1.33 5.21 -6.22
CA LYS A 198 0.22 4.57 -5.51
C LYS A 198 -0.69 5.64 -4.93
N LEU A 199 -1.99 5.46 -5.17
CA LEU A 199 -3.06 6.27 -4.59
C LEU A 199 -3.73 5.51 -3.43
N THR A 200 -3.86 6.16 -2.28
CA THR A 200 -4.61 5.63 -1.13
C THR A 200 -5.48 6.71 -0.48
N ILE A 201 -6.40 6.29 0.40
CA ILE A 201 -7.22 7.18 1.24
C ILE A 201 -7.06 6.75 2.71
N ALA A 202 -7.25 7.69 3.64
CA ALA A 202 -7.09 7.42 5.08
C ALA A 202 -8.22 6.58 5.67
N GLU A 203 -9.46 6.84 5.25
CA GLU A 203 -10.69 6.26 5.78
C GLU A 203 -11.77 6.24 4.68
N THR A 204 -12.67 5.27 4.74
CA THR A 204 -13.82 5.17 3.84
C THR A 204 -15.09 5.75 4.47
N GLY A 205 -15.16 5.83 5.81
CA GLY A 205 -16.25 6.46 6.55
C GLY A 205 -15.96 7.92 6.87
N ILE A 206 -16.56 8.85 6.12
CA ILE A 206 -16.29 10.29 6.24
C ILE A 206 -17.52 11.00 6.76
N ILE A 207 -17.39 11.74 7.86
CA ILE A 207 -18.49 12.57 8.38
C ILE A 207 -18.74 13.73 7.42
N LYS A 208 -20.01 14.00 7.10
CA LYS A 208 -20.42 15.16 6.30
C LYS A 208 -19.79 16.45 6.86
N GLY A 209 -19.16 17.22 5.99
CA GLY A 209 -18.40 18.43 6.34
C GLY A 209 -16.91 18.22 6.56
N ASN A 210 -16.45 16.97 6.72
CA ASN A 210 -15.03 16.65 6.85
C ASN A 210 -14.33 16.50 5.49
N TYR A 211 -13.00 16.43 5.55
CA TYR A 211 -12.15 16.24 4.37
C TYR A 211 -11.90 14.76 4.06
N LEU A 212 -12.12 14.37 2.81
CA LEU A 212 -11.44 13.24 2.21
C LEU A 212 -9.95 13.60 2.05
N LYS A 213 -9.08 12.74 2.55
CA LYS A 213 -7.61 12.83 2.37
C LYS A 213 -7.17 11.75 1.40
N VAL A 214 -6.66 12.16 0.24
CA VAL A 214 -6.06 11.31 -0.78
C VAL A 214 -4.55 11.43 -0.69
N TYR A 215 -3.86 10.30 -0.67
CA TYR A 215 -2.41 10.24 -0.62
C TYR A 215 -1.88 9.77 -1.96
N LEU A 216 -0.95 10.52 -2.54
CA LEU A 216 -0.15 10.13 -3.68
C LEU A 216 1.29 9.90 -3.20
N LYS A 217 1.74 8.66 -3.30
CA LYS A 217 3.07 8.23 -2.88
C LYS A 217 3.72 7.37 -3.94
N THR A 218 5.03 7.18 -3.88
CA THR A 218 5.69 6.08 -4.59
C THR A 218 5.29 4.75 -3.96
N THR A 219 5.55 3.64 -4.66
CA THR A 219 5.38 2.29 -4.08
C THR A 219 6.28 2.06 -2.86
N ALA A 220 7.43 2.75 -2.79
CA ALA A 220 8.32 2.83 -1.62
C ALA A 220 7.86 3.85 -0.54
N ALA A 221 6.58 4.24 -0.54
CA ALA A 221 5.95 5.13 0.43
C ALA A 221 6.48 6.58 0.54
N LYS A 222 7.32 7.04 -0.40
CA LYS A 222 7.76 8.44 -0.47
C LYS A 222 6.63 9.35 -0.98
N ALA A 223 6.40 10.48 -0.30
CA ALA A 223 5.38 11.44 -0.69
C ALA A 223 5.69 12.12 -2.04
N ILE A 224 4.66 12.35 -2.85
CA ILE A 224 4.78 13.06 -4.13
C ILE A 224 3.97 14.36 -4.05
N ALA A 225 4.67 15.47 -3.89
CA ALA A 225 4.09 16.80 -3.68
C ALA A 225 3.80 17.54 -4.99
N LYS A 226 2.96 18.59 -4.90
CA LYS A 226 2.61 19.53 -5.98
C LYS A 226 2.06 18.83 -7.24
N GLN A 227 1.40 17.69 -7.09
CA GLN A 227 0.78 16.95 -8.20
C GLN A 227 -0.73 17.13 -8.20
N ARG A 228 -1.32 17.31 -9.40
CA ARG A 228 -2.77 17.34 -9.58
C ARG A 228 -3.34 15.93 -9.57
N VAL A 229 -4.33 15.71 -8.72
CA VAL A 229 -5.11 14.46 -8.62
C VAL A 229 -6.57 14.76 -8.96
N LYS A 230 -7.15 13.93 -9.84
CA LYS A 230 -8.55 13.98 -10.24
C LYS A 230 -9.38 13.09 -9.31
N ILE A 231 -10.30 13.69 -8.56
CA ILE A 231 -11.20 13.00 -7.62
C ILE A 231 -12.62 13.10 -8.17
N THR A 232 -13.18 11.99 -8.61
CA THR A 232 -14.54 11.91 -9.14
C THR A 232 -15.46 11.19 -8.16
N ILE A 233 -16.51 11.88 -7.73
CA ILE A 233 -17.52 11.38 -6.79
C ILE A 233 -18.88 11.98 -7.10
N ASN A 234 -19.93 11.15 -7.09
CA ASN A 234 -21.30 11.58 -7.44
C ASN A 234 -21.39 12.25 -8.82
N GLY A 235 -20.72 11.69 -9.83
CA GLY A 235 -20.64 12.25 -11.19
C GLY A 235 -19.78 13.52 -11.33
N LYS A 236 -19.46 14.21 -10.24
CA LYS A 236 -18.67 15.45 -10.26
C LYS A 236 -17.18 15.16 -10.08
N THR A 237 -16.35 15.87 -10.85
CA THR A 237 -14.89 15.79 -10.78
C THR A 237 -14.31 17.01 -10.07
N TYR A 238 -13.35 16.77 -9.18
CA TYR A 238 -12.59 17.79 -8.47
C TYR A 238 -11.09 17.59 -8.74
N LEU A 239 -10.40 18.65 -9.14
CA LEU A 239 -8.94 18.65 -9.25
C LEU A 239 -8.35 19.19 -7.95
N LYS A 240 -7.49 18.39 -7.30
CA LYS A 240 -6.83 18.77 -6.05
C LYS A 240 -5.33 18.53 -6.14
N THR A 241 -4.56 19.47 -5.62
CA THR A 241 -3.09 19.40 -5.63
C THR A 241 -2.58 18.80 -4.32
N THR A 242 -1.58 17.92 -4.41
CA THR A 242 -0.94 17.32 -3.23
C THR A 242 -0.01 18.32 -2.53
N ASN A 243 -0.03 18.34 -1.20
CA ASN A 243 0.90 19.14 -0.40
C ASN A 243 2.27 18.46 -0.24
N LYS A 244 3.17 19.03 0.57
CA LYS A 244 4.52 18.46 0.86
C LYS A 244 4.52 17.01 1.35
N ASN A 245 3.43 16.59 2.00
CA ASN A 245 3.25 15.23 2.52
C ASN A 245 2.55 14.29 1.50
N GLY A 246 2.36 14.73 0.26
CA GLY A 246 1.67 13.96 -0.79
C GLY A 246 0.16 13.89 -0.59
N ILE A 247 -0.43 14.81 0.17
CA ILE A 247 -1.86 14.76 0.54
C ILE A 247 -2.65 15.79 -0.26
N ALA A 248 -3.65 15.33 -1.01
CA ALA A 248 -4.71 16.15 -1.60
C ALA A 248 -5.97 16.05 -0.72
N LYS A 249 -6.61 17.20 -0.42
CA LYS A 249 -7.78 17.27 0.46
C LYS A 249 -9.02 17.74 -0.32
N LEU A 250 -10.16 17.09 -0.10
CA LEU A 250 -11.46 17.49 -0.64
C LEU A 250 -12.50 17.52 0.48
N LYS A 251 -13.09 18.69 0.78
CA LYS A 251 -14.18 18.81 1.74
C LYS A 251 -15.44 18.16 1.16
N LEU A 252 -16.07 17.25 1.91
CA LEU A 252 -17.24 16.50 1.46
C LEU A 252 -18.51 16.96 2.18
N ASN A 253 -19.28 17.81 1.52
CA ASN A 253 -20.60 18.29 2.00
C ASN A 253 -21.77 17.48 1.41
N LEU A 254 -21.51 16.27 0.91
CA LEU A 254 -22.51 15.42 0.27
C LEU A 254 -23.55 14.91 1.28
N ASN A 255 -24.74 14.58 0.80
CA ASN A 255 -25.77 13.93 1.62
C ASN A 255 -25.29 12.54 2.06
N ALA A 256 -25.67 12.13 3.28
CA ALA A 256 -25.21 10.87 3.84
C ALA A 256 -25.75 9.67 3.05
N LYS A 257 -24.83 8.93 2.42
CA LYS A 257 -25.01 7.65 1.73
C LYS A 257 -23.65 7.12 1.29
N ILE A 258 -23.65 5.93 0.69
CA ILE A 258 -22.48 5.36 0.04
C ILE A 258 -22.33 5.97 -1.35
N TYR A 259 -21.11 6.36 -1.72
CA TYR A 259 -20.75 6.86 -3.04
C TYR A 259 -19.61 6.05 -3.63
N ASN A 260 -19.68 5.80 -4.94
CA ASN A 260 -18.52 5.37 -5.71
C ASN A 260 -17.53 6.53 -5.84
N LEU A 261 -16.26 6.25 -5.58
CA LEU A 261 -15.15 7.19 -5.61
C LEU A 261 -14.10 6.68 -6.59
N THR A 262 -13.75 7.51 -7.55
CA THR A 262 -12.63 7.28 -8.48
C THR A 262 -11.58 8.36 -8.28
N ILE A 263 -10.33 7.96 -8.14
CA ILE A 263 -9.18 8.86 -7.95
C ILE A 263 -8.16 8.52 -9.02
N GLN A 264 -7.70 9.53 -9.76
CA GLN A 264 -6.75 9.36 -10.85
C GLN A 264 -5.61 10.36 -10.73
N TYR A 265 -4.39 9.88 -10.97
CA TYR A 265 -3.19 10.67 -11.18
C TYR A 265 -2.65 10.31 -12.56
N ALA A 266 -2.54 11.31 -13.45
CA ALA A 266 -2.18 11.10 -14.85
C ALA A 266 -0.68 10.84 -15.08
N GLY A 267 0.15 10.85 -14.04
CA GLY A 267 1.60 10.83 -14.19
C GLY A 267 2.19 12.21 -14.48
N LYS A 268 3.50 12.35 -14.28
CA LYS A 268 4.29 13.54 -14.64
C LYS A 268 5.76 13.17 -14.70
N ALA A 269 6.45 13.53 -15.79
CA ALA A 269 7.82 13.11 -16.05
C ALA A 269 7.96 11.59 -15.92
N ASN A 270 8.85 11.10 -15.05
CA ASN A 270 9.05 9.68 -14.82
C ASN A 270 8.09 9.05 -13.79
N TYR A 271 7.20 9.82 -13.17
CA TYR A 271 6.15 9.26 -12.31
C TYR A 271 5.05 8.63 -13.14
N ILE A 272 4.84 7.33 -12.94
CA ILE A 272 3.84 6.53 -13.66
C ILE A 272 2.42 6.89 -13.18
N PRO A 273 1.41 6.93 -14.07
CA PRO A 273 0.02 7.15 -13.71
C PRO A 273 -0.49 6.15 -12.66
N ALA A 274 -1.48 6.56 -11.87
CA ALA A 274 -2.16 5.68 -10.92
C ALA A 274 -3.67 5.94 -10.91
N ASN A 275 -4.44 4.88 -10.66
CA ASN A 275 -5.90 4.94 -10.55
C ASN A 275 -6.37 4.12 -9.34
N LYS A 276 -7.34 4.65 -8.60
CA LYS A 276 -8.01 3.96 -7.48
C LYS A 276 -9.52 4.13 -7.61
N LYS A 277 -10.23 3.00 -7.73
CA LYS A 277 -11.69 2.93 -7.55
C LYS A 277 -11.98 2.35 -6.16
N THR A 278 -12.97 2.91 -5.47
CA THR A 278 -13.45 2.44 -4.16
C THR A 278 -14.84 3.00 -3.83
N GLN A 279 -15.39 2.64 -2.67
CA GLN A 279 -16.61 3.21 -2.13
C GLN A 279 -16.30 3.92 -0.83
N ILE A 280 -16.94 5.07 -0.62
CA ILE A 280 -16.90 5.79 0.65
C ILE A 280 -18.31 5.95 1.21
N ASN A 281 -18.44 5.89 2.53
CA ASN A 281 -19.68 6.16 3.23
C ASN A 281 -19.66 7.58 3.80
N ILE A 282 -20.58 8.43 3.36
CA ILE A 282 -20.79 9.74 3.98
C ILE A 282 -21.72 9.57 5.17
N LEU A 283 -21.19 9.84 6.35
CA LEU A 283 -21.84 9.63 7.64
C LEU A 283 -22.45 10.94 8.16
N ASN A 284 -23.53 10.81 8.92
CA ASN A 284 -24.08 11.93 9.69
C ASN A 284 -23.49 11.96 11.09
N ARG A 285 -23.18 13.15 11.60
CA ARG A 285 -22.87 13.41 13.02
C ARG A 285 -23.93 14.36 13.57
N LYS A 286 -24.63 13.92 14.62
CA LYS A 286 -25.58 14.75 15.38
C LYS A 286 -25.06 14.92 16.80
N LEU A 287 -24.92 16.15 17.27
CA LEU A 287 -24.67 16.43 18.69
C LEU A 287 -25.95 16.08 19.47
N ILE A 288 -25.85 15.14 20.42
CA ILE A 288 -26.98 14.74 21.27
C ILE A 288 -27.02 15.56 22.55
N GLY A 289 -25.86 15.96 23.07
CA GLY A 289 -25.75 16.83 24.23
C GLY A 289 -24.31 17.15 24.59
N LYS A 290 -24.12 18.20 25.39
CA LYS A 290 -22.81 18.65 25.87
C LYS A 290 -22.89 19.15 27.31
N THR A 291 -21.75 19.16 27.99
CA THR A 291 -21.49 19.83 29.26
C THR A 291 -20.18 20.61 29.14
N SER A 292 -19.76 21.30 30.20
CA SER A 292 -18.43 21.92 30.26
C SER A 292 -17.27 20.91 30.18
N TYR A 293 -17.51 19.64 30.47
CA TYR A 293 -16.47 18.61 30.56
C TYR A 293 -16.52 17.55 29.45
N GLY A 294 -17.53 17.58 28.58
CA GLY A 294 -17.59 16.67 27.44
C GLY A 294 -18.88 16.74 26.64
N ARG A 295 -19.00 15.88 25.65
CA ARG A 295 -20.16 15.81 24.76
C ARG A 295 -20.46 14.40 24.29
N VAL A 296 -21.65 14.22 23.73
CA VAL A 296 -22.12 12.99 23.09
C VAL A 296 -22.51 13.30 21.65
N ASP A 297 -21.82 12.66 20.72
CA ASP A 297 -22.14 12.68 19.29
C ASP A 297 -22.79 11.35 18.88
N LEU A 298 -23.84 11.40 18.07
CA LEU A 298 -24.41 10.24 17.39
C LEU A 298 -23.90 10.20 15.95
N ILE A 299 -23.17 9.15 15.62
CA ILE A 299 -22.80 8.81 14.25
C ILE A 299 -23.82 7.81 13.71
N SER A 300 -24.29 8.05 12.49
CA SER A 300 -25.33 7.23 11.86
C SER A 300 -25.09 7.05 10.36
N VAL A 301 -25.99 6.31 9.70
CA VAL A 301 -25.90 5.95 8.27
C VAL A 301 -24.76 4.94 8.01
N ILE A 302 -24.50 4.06 8.97
CA ILE A 302 -23.53 2.98 8.83
C ILE A 302 -24.28 1.69 8.45
N GLY A 303 -23.78 0.97 7.44
CA GLY A 303 -24.35 -0.30 6.98
C GLY A 303 -25.60 -0.19 6.10
N ASN A 304 -26.47 -1.21 6.14
CA ASN A 304 -27.67 -1.29 5.32
C ASN A 304 -28.80 -0.42 5.86
N ARG A 305 -29.07 0.70 5.18
CA ARG A 305 -30.09 1.70 5.54
C ARG A 305 -31.53 1.20 5.48
N SER A 306 -31.79 0.18 4.67
CA SER A 306 -33.13 -0.37 4.47
C SER A 306 -33.50 -1.42 5.51
N SER A 307 -32.52 -1.95 6.26
CA SER A 307 -32.76 -3.00 7.25
C SER A 307 -33.69 -2.54 8.37
N LYS A 308 -34.71 -3.32 8.76
CA LYS A 308 -35.54 -2.96 9.92
C LYS A 308 -34.77 -3.06 11.24
N VAL A 309 -33.71 -3.88 11.28
CA VAL A 309 -32.87 -4.09 12.46
C VAL A 309 -31.93 -2.91 12.68
N ARG A 310 -31.93 -2.35 13.89
CA ARG A 310 -31.16 -1.17 14.31
C ARG A 310 -30.28 -1.52 15.50
N ILE A 311 -28.97 -1.37 15.34
CA ILE A 311 -27.97 -1.69 16.37
C ILE A 311 -27.16 -0.44 16.71
N ALA A 312 -27.03 -0.14 18.00
CA ALA A 312 -26.21 0.97 18.47
C ALA A 312 -25.01 0.48 19.28
N TYR A 313 -23.86 1.14 19.08
CA TYR A 313 -22.67 0.96 19.88
C TYR A 313 -22.43 2.18 20.75
N VAL A 314 -21.88 1.96 21.93
CA VAL A 314 -21.44 3.02 22.84
C VAL A 314 -19.93 2.93 22.95
N VAL A 315 -19.24 4.05 22.72
CA VAL A 315 -17.79 4.17 22.84
C VAL A 315 -17.41 5.45 23.58
N GLY A 316 -16.26 5.41 24.24
CA GLY A 316 -15.68 6.53 24.98
C GLY A 316 -16.26 6.73 26.38
N LEU A 317 -16.94 5.72 26.95
CA LEU A 317 -17.53 5.83 28.29
C LEU A 317 -16.45 6.10 29.34
N HIS A 318 -15.28 5.47 29.24
CA HIS A 318 -14.17 5.69 30.15
C HIS A 318 -12.88 6.05 29.39
N SER A 319 -12.18 7.08 29.86
CA SER A 319 -11.00 7.65 29.16
C SER A 319 -9.80 6.69 29.09
N MET A 320 -9.57 5.86 30.11
CA MET A 320 -8.46 4.90 30.10
C MET A 320 -8.64 3.78 29.07
N GLU A 321 -9.88 3.49 28.68
CA GLU A 321 -10.22 2.40 27.75
C GLU A 321 -10.11 2.84 26.27
N HIS A 322 -9.47 3.99 26.02
CA HIS A 322 -9.40 4.63 24.70
C HIS A 322 -8.96 3.68 23.57
N GLN A 323 -8.08 2.70 23.85
CA GLN A 323 -7.55 1.80 22.82
C GLN A 323 -8.66 1.03 22.08
N ILE A 324 -9.60 0.39 22.79
CA ILE A 324 -10.69 -0.38 22.19
C ILE A 324 -11.75 0.55 21.59
N HIS A 325 -12.04 1.67 22.27
CA HIS A 325 -12.99 2.68 21.79
C HIS A 325 -12.60 3.25 20.43
N ASP A 326 -11.34 3.68 20.28
CA ASP A 326 -10.82 4.28 19.05
C ASP A 326 -10.68 3.23 17.94
N SER A 327 -10.21 2.03 18.28
CA SER A 327 -10.12 0.91 17.33
C SER A 327 -11.48 0.56 16.76
N PHE A 328 -12.48 0.38 17.62
CA PHE A 328 -13.83 0.07 17.20
C PHE A 328 -14.45 1.20 16.38
N TYR A 329 -14.38 2.44 16.88
CA TYR A 329 -14.93 3.62 16.20
C TYR A 329 -14.38 3.77 14.78
N LYS A 330 -13.06 3.65 14.60
CA LYS A 330 -12.42 3.74 13.29
C LYS A 330 -12.89 2.63 12.35
N LEU A 331 -12.83 1.37 12.81
CA LEU A 331 -13.21 0.21 12.00
C LEU A 331 -14.69 0.20 11.61
N MET A 332 -15.57 0.63 12.52
CA MET A 332 -17.02 0.59 12.31
C MET A 332 -17.49 1.68 11.35
N LYS A 333 -16.92 2.89 11.42
CA LYS A 333 -17.23 3.98 10.46
C LYS A 333 -16.94 3.59 9.01
N ASP A 334 -15.89 2.81 8.79
CA ASP A 334 -15.41 2.43 7.45
C ASP A 334 -16.27 1.34 6.79
N LYS A 335 -17.32 0.85 7.46
CA LYS A 335 -18.20 -0.21 6.95
C LYS A 335 -19.26 0.32 5.98
N VAL A 336 -19.29 -0.30 4.79
CA VAL A 336 -20.25 -0.01 3.70
C VAL A 336 -21.21 -1.17 3.43
N ASN A 337 -20.76 -2.43 3.55
CA ASN A 337 -21.52 -3.63 3.21
C ASN A 337 -21.83 -4.43 4.47
N MET A 338 -22.84 -4.02 5.21
CA MET A 338 -23.27 -4.67 6.46
C MET A 338 -24.75 -5.02 6.38
N LYS A 339 -25.23 -6.04 7.10
CA LYS A 339 -26.62 -6.51 7.04
C LYS A 339 -27.65 -5.58 7.67
N TYR A 340 -27.27 -4.85 8.73
CA TYR A 340 -28.20 -4.05 9.56
C TYR A 340 -27.93 -2.54 9.51
N LYS A 341 -28.81 -1.73 10.12
CA LYS A 341 -28.58 -0.30 10.38
C LYS A 341 -27.76 -0.11 11.65
N TYR A 342 -26.67 0.64 11.55
CA TYR A 342 -25.76 0.86 12.67
C TYR A 342 -25.61 2.32 13.08
N TYR A 343 -25.41 2.49 14.38
CA TYR A 343 -25.26 3.77 15.06
C TYR A 343 -24.13 3.69 16.07
N ILE A 344 -23.43 4.80 16.28
CA ILE A 344 -22.40 4.91 17.32
C ILE A 344 -22.68 6.14 18.15
N TYR A 345 -22.95 5.96 19.45
CA TYR A 345 -22.83 7.04 20.42
C TYR A 345 -21.37 7.16 20.83
N LYS A 346 -20.74 8.27 20.46
CA LYS A 346 -19.38 8.60 20.84
C LYS A 346 -19.40 9.64 21.95
N ILE A 347 -18.91 9.25 23.12
CA ILE A 347 -18.64 10.15 24.23
C ILE A 347 -17.25 10.74 24.03
N THR A 348 -17.09 12.04 24.26
CA THR A 348 -15.78 12.71 24.20
C THR A 348 -15.67 13.67 25.38
N LEU A 349 -14.70 13.42 26.26
CA LEU A 349 -14.37 14.35 27.34
C LEU A 349 -13.51 15.49 26.78
N THR A 350 -13.98 16.72 26.95
CA THR A 350 -13.25 17.94 26.58
C THR A 350 -12.35 18.39 27.73
N LYS A 351 -12.79 18.21 28.98
CA LYS A 351 -11.97 18.44 30.18
C LYS A 351 -11.32 17.13 30.64
N LYS A 352 -10.03 16.99 30.34
CA LYS A 352 -9.22 15.80 30.67
C LYS A 352 -8.53 15.87 32.03
N THR A 353 -8.66 16.98 32.77
CA THR A 353 -8.09 17.14 34.11
C THR A 353 -8.93 16.44 35.18
N GLY A 354 -8.26 15.88 36.19
CA GLY A 354 -8.86 15.20 37.34
C GLY A 354 -8.47 13.72 37.45
N SER A 355 -8.81 13.09 38.58
CA SER A 355 -8.53 11.67 38.83
C SER A 355 -9.28 10.74 37.88
N TYR A 356 -8.82 9.51 37.73
CA TYR A 356 -9.52 8.48 36.95
C TYR A 356 -10.99 8.35 37.34
N SER A 357 -11.30 8.32 38.64
CA SER A 357 -12.68 8.25 39.14
C SER A 357 -13.54 9.41 38.64
N THR A 358 -12.97 10.63 38.63
CA THR A 358 -13.64 11.84 38.13
C THR A 358 -13.94 11.72 36.63
N LEU A 359 -12.94 11.34 35.83
CA LEU A 359 -13.08 11.19 34.37
C LEU A 359 -14.08 10.08 34.02
N ARG A 360 -14.00 8.94 34.72
CA ARG A 360 -14.95 7.84 34.62
C ARG A 360 -16.38 8.30 34.90
N MET A 361 -16.59 9.00 36.00
CA MET A 361 -17.92 9.48 36.39
C MET A 361 -18.49 10.49 35.38
N ARG A 362 -17.65 11.37 34.82
CA ARG A 362 -18.06 12.30 33.77
C ARG A 362 -18.61 11.58 32.54
N GLY A 363 -17.92 10.54 32.07
CA GLY A 363 -18.39 9.73 30.95
C GLY A 363 -19.72 9.01 31.25
N GLN A 364 -19.83 8.42 32.45
CA GLN A 364 -21.07 7.79 32.93
C GLN A 364 -22.24 8.79 33.00
N LYS A 365 -22.02 10.01 33.49
CA LYS A 365 -23.05 11.06 33.54
C LYS A 365 -23.47 11.52 32.14
N LEU A 366 -22.53 11.66 31.20
CA LEU A 366 -22.85 11.97 29.80
C LEU A 366 -23.72 10.88 29.16
N ALA A 367 -23.40 9.60 29.39
CA ALA A 367 -24.21 8.49 28.91
C ALA A 367 -25.62 8.50 29.50
N LYS A 368 -25.73 8.66 30.82
CA LYS A 368 -27.02 8.72 31.53
C LYS A 368 -27.90 9.86 31.05
N ASN A 369 -27.32 11.04 30.89
CA ASN A 369 -28.09 12.25 30.62
C ASN A 369 -28.44 12.42 29.13
N TYR A 370 -27.64 11.85 28.22
CA TYR A 370 -27.80 12.10 26.78
C TYR A 370 -28.02 10.83 25.95
N ILE A 371 -27.28 9.75 26.22
CA ILE A 371 -27.44 8.50 25.45
C ILE A 371 -28.74 7.80 25.84
N VAL A 372 -28.97 7.57 27.13
CA VAL A 372 -30.14 6.82 27.62
C VAL A 372 -31.47 7.43 27.14
N PRO A 373 -31.79 8.72 27.36
CA PRO A 373 -33.07 9.26 26.93
C PRO A 373 -33.23 9.23 25.40
N HIS A 374 -32.16 9.45 24.65
CA HIS A 374 -32.21 9.37 23.19
C HIS A 374 -32.42 7.91 22.72
N ALA A 375 -31.62 6.97 23.20
CA ALA A 375 -31.66 5.56 22.79
C ALA A 375 -32.99 4.87 23.11
N LYS A 376 -33.62 5.20 24.25
CA LYS A 376 -34.98 4.72 24.58
C LYS A 376 -36.00 5.07 23.49
N LYS A 377 -35.92 6.29 22.95
CA LYS A 377 -36.81 6.76 21.87
C LYS A 377 -36.51 6.09 20.53
N GLN A 378 -35.27 5.64 20.32
CA GLN A 378 -34.85 5.03 19.05
C GLN A 378 -35.28 3.57 18.88
N LYS A 379 -35.67 2.88 19.97
CA LYS A 379 -36.11 1.47 19.96
C LYS A 379 -35.12 0.57 19.21
N TYR A 380 -33.86 0.57 19.62
CA TYR A 380 -32.83 -0.30 19.03
C TYR A 380 -33.11 -1.78 19.36
N ASP A 381 -32.84 -2.66 18.40
CA ASP A 381 -32.91 -4.12 18.62
C ASP A 381 -31.74 -4.61 19.47
N LEU A 382 -30.63 -3.88 19.46
CA LEU A 382 -29.46 -4.15 20.29
C LEU A 382 -28.66 -2.87 20.57
N VAL A 383 -28.26 -2.69 21.82
CA VAL A 383 -27.21 -1.77 22.24
C VAL A 383 -26.01 -2.56 22.75
N VAL A 384 -24.82 -2.29 22.23
CA VAL A 384 -23.57 -2.90 22.69
C VAL A 384 -22.71 -1.82 23.32
N ASP A 385 -22.41 -1.98 24.59
CA ASP A 385 -21.43 -1.13 25.27
C ASP A 385 -20.05 -1.77 25.18
N ILE A 386 -19.07 -1.01 24.71
CA ILE A 386 -17.73 -1.52 24.41
C ILE A 386 -16.82 -1.07 25.53
N HIS A 387 -16.07 -1.99 26.12
CA HIS A 387 -15.25 -1.70 27.28
C HIS A 387 -13.91 -2.45 27.25
N SER A 388 -13.02 -2.02 28.13
CA SER A 388 -11.85 -2.79 28.51
C SER A 388 -11.63 -2.75 30.02
N THR A 389 -11.16 -3.86 30.57
CA THR A 389 -10.78 -3.99 31.98
C THR A 389 -9.26 -4.05 32.12
N SER A 390 -8.73 -3.54 33.23
CA SER A 390 -7.30 -3.66 33.57
C SER A 390 -6.91 -5.07 34.02
N GLY A 391 -7.89 -5.90 34.38
CA GLY A 391 -7.66 -7.20 35.00
C GLY A 391 -7.55 -7.15 36.53
N ILE A 392 -7.43 -5.96 37.13
CA ILE A 392 -7.26 -5.79 38.59
C ILE A 392 -8.57 -6.09 39.33
N ARG A 393 -9.68 -5.50 38.86
CA ARG A 393 -11.01 -5.74 39.46
C ARG A 393 -11.69 -6.99 38.93
N TYR A 394 -11.40 -7.35 37.67
CA TYR A 394 -12.02 -8.49 36.98
C TYR A 394 -10.95 -9.49 36.58
N LYS A 395 -11.01 -10.71 37.16
CA LYS A 395 -10.07 -11.80 36.82
C LYS A 395 -10.18 -12.27 35.37
N LYS A 396 -11.30 -11.98 34.69
CA LYS A 396 -11.51 -12.27 33.26
C LYS A 396 -11.34 -10.99 32.46
N THR A 397 -10.73 -11.09 31.28
CA THR A 397 -10.34 -9.92 30.47
C THR A 397 -10.82 -9.99 29.01
N TYR A 398 -11.58 -11.02 28.64
CA TYR A 398 -12.22 -11.12 27.33
C TYR A 398 -13.56 -11.85 27.45
N PHE A 399 -14.64 -11.09 27.59
CA PHE A 399 -15.95 -11.63 27.91
C PHE A 399 -17.10 -10.74 27.43
N ILE A 400 -18.29 -11.30 27.35
CA ILE A 400 -19.55 -10.56 27.21
C ILE A 400 -20.38 -10.77 28.47
N HIS A 401 -21.06 -9.73 28.94
CA HIS A 401 -21.97 -9.84 30.08
C HIS A 401 -23.23 -8.99 29.94
N VAL A 402 -24.28 -9.38 30.67
CA VAL A 402 -25.56 -8.67 30.73
C VAL A 402 -25.77 -8.16 32.17
N PRO A 403 -25.72 -6.84 32.42
CA PRO A 403 -25.71 -6.27 33.78
C PRO A 403 -26.96 -6.44 34.65
N LYS A 404 -28.12 -6.80 34.07
CA LYS A 404 -29.35 -7.09 34.83
C LYS A 404 -29.68 -8.57 34.74
N ASN A 405 -29.89 -9.21 35.90
CA ASN A 405 -30.37 -10.59 36.12
C ASN A 405 -31.11 -11.16 34.90
N LYS A 406 -30.33 -11.77 34.00
CA LYS A 406 -30.82 -12.60 32.89
C LYS A 406 -31.94 -11.97 32.05
N HIS A 407 -31.87 -10.68 31.69
CA HIS A 407 -32.79 -10.12 30.69
C HIS A 407 -32.76 -10.99 29.43
N ALA A 408 -33.86 -11.71 29.16
CA ALA A 408 -33.85 -12.86 28.26
C ALA A 408 -33.41 -12.50 26.84
N ALA A 409 -33.90 -11.37 26.31
CA ALA A 409 -33.52 -10.89 24.99
C ALA A 409 -32.04 -10.50 24.92
N SER A 410 -31.52 -9.74 25.90
CA SER A 410 -30.08 -9.45 25.99
C SER A 410 -29.25 -10.72 26.05
N MET A 411 -29.71 -11.70 26.83
CA MET A 411 -29.01 -12.96 27.03
C MET A 411 -28.95 -13.81 25.76
N LYS A 412 -30.05 -13.90 25.03
CA LYS A 412 -30.13 -14.60 23.75
C LYS A 412 -29.13 -14.00 22.76
N LEU A 413 -29.12 -12.68 22.62
CA LEU A 413 -28.21 -11.98 21.71
C LEU A 413 -26.74 -12.13 22.14
N ALA A 414 -26.43 -11.94 23.42
CA ALA A 414 -25.07 -12.12 23.95
C ALA A 414 -24.53 -13.54 23.68
N LYS A 415 -25.31 -14.59 23.99
CA LYS A 415 -24.92 -15.98 23.75
C LYS A 415 -24.71 -16.25 22.25
N LYS A 416 -25.58 -15.74 21.39
CA LYS A 416 -25.44 -15.89 19.93
C LYS A 416 -24.19 -15.18 19.42
N THR A 417 -23.92 -13.96 19.89
CA THR A 417 -22.66 -13.25 19.56
C THR A 417 -21.45 -14.04 19.99
N ILE A 418 -21.41 -14.61 21.22
CA ILE A 418 -20.30 -15.45 21.67
C ILE A 418 -20.12 -16.68 20.77
N LYS A 419 -21.20 -17.36 20.39
CA LYS A 419 -21.15 -18.51 19.47
C LYS A 419 -20.52 -18.11 18.13
N THR A 420 -20.93 -16.97 17.56
CA THR A 420 -20.37 -16.45 16.31
C THR A 420 -18.89 -16.06 16.48
N ILE A 421 -18.51 -15.43 17.59
CA ILE A 421 -17.10 -15.11 17.89
C ILE A 421 -16.25 -16.37 17.89
N LYS A 422 -16.69 -17.43 18.57
CA LYS A 422 -15.98 -18.72 18.61
C LYS A 422 -15.93 -19.43 17.26
N SER A 423 -16.91 -19.20 16.39
CA SER A 423 -16.89 -19.71 15.02
C SER A 423 -15.87 -18.96 14.14
N ILE A 424 -15.74 -17.63 14.31
CA ILE A 424 -14.77 -16.80 13.58
C ILE A 424 -13.35 -17.01 14.10
N GLU A 425 -13.19 -17.16 15.42
CA GLU A 425 -11.92 -17.41 16.11
C GLU A 425 -12.02 -18.75 16.84
N LYS A 426 -11.63 -19.85 16.17
CA LYS A 426 -11.80 -21.23 16.67
C LYS A 426 -11.30 -21.44 18.10
N ASN A 427 -10.16 -20.84 18.47
CA ASN A 427 -9.55 -20.94 19.80
C ASN A 427 -9.86 -19.72 20.69
N SER A 428 -11.00 -19.06 20.47
CA SER A 428 -11.35 -17.84 21.20
C SER A 428 -11.55 -18.13 22.68
N LYS A 429 -10.84 -17.37 23.53
CA LYS A 429 -11.08 -17.33 24.98
C LYS A 429 -12.33 -16.51 25.35
N MET A 430 -13.13 -16.06 24.36
CA MET A 430 -14.37 -15.34 24.62
C MET A 430 -15.34 -16.21 25.41
N LEU A 431 -15.88 -15.66 26.49
CA LEU A 431 -16.84 -16.37 27.34
C LEU A 431 -17.93 -15.43 27.85
N TYR A 432 -19.03 -16.02 28.31
CA TYR A 432 -20.05 -15.29 29.05
C TYR A 432 -19.63 -15.25 30.51
N TRP A 433 -19.44 -14.07 31.09
CA TRP A 433 -19.13 -13.95 32.52
C TRP A 433 -19.61 -12.61 33.08
N SER A 434 -20.45 -12.65 34.11
CA SER A 434 -20.93 -11.46 34.79
C SER A 434 -20.06 -11.17 36.01
N PRO A 435 -19.41 -10.00 36.11
CA PRO A 435 -18.70 -9.61 37.31
C PRO A 435 -19.67 -9.45 38.50
N PRO A 436 -19.26 -9.84 39.72
CA PRO A 436 -20.11 -9.82 40.91
C PRO A 436 -20.49 -8.40 41.34
N THR A 437 -19.60 -7.42 41.13
CA THR A 437 -19.83 -6.01 41.44
C THR A 437 -19.58 -5.14 40.21
N GLN A 438 -20.47 -4.16 40.00
CA GLN A 438 -20.46 -3.32 38.81
C GLN A 438 -20.92 -1.90 39.16
N THR A 439 -20.23 -0.87 38.65
CA THR A 439 -20.53 0.54 38.97
C THR A 439 -21.23 1.30 37.84
N SER A 440 -21.02 0.88 36.58
CA SER A 440 -21.59 1.51 35.38
C SER A 440 -23.05 1.15 35.05
N PRO A 441 -23.61 -0.02 35.45
CA PRO A 441 -24.96 -0.41 35.03
C PRO A 441 -26.07 0.61 35.31
N PRO A 442 -26.11 1.32 36.46
CA PRO A 442 -27.13 2.34 36.71
C PRO A 442 -27.14 3.51 35.72
N TYR A 443 -26.03 3.76 35.02
CA TYR A 443 -25.86 4.94 34.16
C TYR A 443 -26.30 4.69 32.71
N ILE A 444 -26.27 3.46 32.24
CA ILE A 444 -26.62 3.16 30.85
C ILE A 444 -27.35 1.83 30.69
N HIS A 445 -26.80 0.72 31.18
CA HIS A 445 -27.34 -0.61 30.89
C HIS A 445 -28.71 -0.86 31.54
N LEU A 446 -28.84 -0.61 32.85
CA LEU A 446 -30.10 -0.87 33.56
C LEU A 446 -31.24 0.02 33.07
N PRO A 447 -31.05 1.34 32.85
CA PRO A 447 -32.11 2.17 32.27
C PRO A 447 -32.57 1.73 30.88
N LEU A 448 -31.67 1.24 30.02
CA LEU A 448 -32.01 0.75 28.68
C LEU A 448 -32.76 -0.59 28.74
N ILE A 449 -32.26 -1.54 29.54
CA ILE A 449 -32.91 -2.83 29.74
C ILE A 449 -34.30 -2.66 30.35
N LYS A 450 -34.46 -1.78 31.35
CA LYS A 450 -35.77 -1.46 31.94
C LYS A 450 -36.75 -0.85 30.91
N ALA A 451 -36.24 -0.18 29.88
CA ALA A 451 -37.03 0.36 28.78
C ALA A 451 -37.22 -0.64 27.62
N GLY A 452 -36.90 -1.93 27.83
CA GLY A 452 -37.10 -2.99 26.84
C GLY A 452 -36.05 -3.06 25.74
N THR A 453 -34.96 -2.29 25.82
CA THR A 453 -33.89 -2.32 24.81
C THR A 453 -32.86 -3.40 25.14
N PRO A 454 -32.71 -4.46 24.33
CA PRO A 454 -31.68 -5.47 24.55
C PRO A 454 -30.29 -4.82 24.57
N THR A 455 -29.54 -5.08 25.63
CA THR A 455 -28.23 -4.49 25.87
C THR A 455 -27.26 -5.53 26.45
N PHE A 456 -26.03 -5.57 25.95
CA PHE A 456 -24.92 -6.29 26.59
C PHE A 456 -23.64 -5.47 26.54
N VAL A 457 -22.67 -5.87 27.37
CA VAL A 457 -21.34 -5.26 27.45
C VAL A 457 -20.33 -6.22 26.84
N PHE A 458 -19.45 -5.70 25.99
CA PHE A 458 -18.30 -6.41 25.43
C PHE A 458 -17.03 -5.88 26.09
N GLU A 459 -16.29 -6.77 26.76
CA GLU A 459 -15.12 -6.44 27.56
C GLU A 459 -13.85 -7.04 26.95
N THR A 460 -12.81 -6.22 26.88
CA THR A 460 -11.46 -6.58 26.40
C THR A 460 -10.39 -6.28 27.45
N TRP A 461 -9.13 -6.60 27.15
CA TRP A 461 -8.03 -6.35 28.07
C TRP A 461 -7.35 -5.01 27.72
N THR A 462 -7.27 -4.11 28.69
CA THR A 462 -6.75 -2.74 28.47
C THR A 462 -5.30 -2.72 27.99
N TYR A 463 -4.47 -3.66 28.46
CA TYR A 463 -3.02 -3.68 28.19
C TYR A 463 -2.63 -4.61 27.02
N GLU A 464 -3.59 -5.07 26.21
CA GLU A 464 -3.26 -5.89 25.06
C GLU A 464 -2.59 -5.08 23.94
N LYS A 465 -1.82 -5.74 23.08
CA LYS A 465 -1.23 -5.10 21.88
C LYS A 465 -2.34 -4.51 20.99
N LYS A 466 -2.12 -3.33 20.41
CA LYS A 466 -3.08 -2.65 19.52
C LYS A 466 -3.58 -3.54 18.37
N SER A 467 -2.72 -4.41 17.82
CA SER A 467 -3.10 -5.39 16.80
C SER A 467 -4.18 -6.36 17.28
N GLN A 468 -4.07 -6.83 18.53
CA GLN A 468 -5.06 -7.69 19.16
C GLN A 468 -6.37 -6.95 19.45
N THR A 469 -6.32 -5.70 19.93
CA THR A 469 -7.53 -4.86 20.07
C THR A 469 -8.23 -4.65 18.74
N ASN A 470 -7.49 -4.36 17.67
CA ASN A 470 -8.05 -4.22 16.32
C ASN A 470 -8.71 -5.52 15.85
N LYS A 471 -8.08 -6.67 16.12
CA LYS A 471 -8.64 -8.01 15.83
C LYS A 471 -9.95 -8.21 16.58
N ARG A 472 -9.99 -7.95 17.90
CA ARG A 472 -11.20 -8.10 18.74
C ARG A 472 -12.33 -7.18 18.31
N ALA A 473 -12.05 -5.92 18.02
CA ALA A 473 -13.03 -4.99 17.47
C ALA A 473 -13.59 -5.46 16.13
N LYS A 474 -12.73 -5.94 15.21
CA LYS A 474 -13.17 -6.51 13.92
C LYS A 474 -14.08 -7.73 14.11
N ILE A 475 -13.70 -8.65 15.00
CA ILE A 475 -14.47 -9.85 15.31
C ILE A 475 -15.83 -9.49 15.92
N LEU A 476 -15.88 -8.52 16.85
CA LEU A 476 -17.16 -8.04 17.41
C LEU A 476 -18.08 -7.50 16.30
N ILE A 477 -17.58 -6.63 15.42
CA ILE A 477 -18.35 -6.06 14.31
C ILE A 477 -18.91 -7.18 13.42
N GLN A 478 -18.06 -8.15 13.03
CA GLN A 478 -18.47 -9.28 12.20
C GLN A 478 -19.48 -10.20 12.88
N SER A 479 -19.36 -10.38 14.20
CA SER A 479 -20.23 -11.28 14.96
C SER A 479 -21.60 -10.67 15.21
N VAL A 480 -21.66 -9.37 15.51
CA VAL A 480 -22.93 -8.65 15.69
C VAL A 480 -23.67 -8.53 14.37
N ASP A 481 -22.99 -8.40 13.24
CA ASP A 481 -23.62 -8.39 11.90
C ASP A 481 -24.29 -9.71 11.50
N GLN A 482 -24.15 -10.76 12.32
CA GLN A 482 -24.79 -12.06 12.09
C GLN A 482 -25.77 -12.43 13.21
N VAL A 483 -25.96 -11.56 14.22
CA VAL A 483 -26.69 -11.93 15.44
C VAL A 483 -28.20 -12.06 15.22
N PHE A 484 -28.76 -11.46 14.18
CA PHE A 484 -30.18 -11.61 13.82
C PHE A 484 -30.38 -12.46 12.55
N SER A 485 -29.32 -13.08 12.02
CA SER A 485 -29.38 -13.99 10.86
C SER A 485 -29.79 -15.40 11.24
#